data_AF-A0A6N6WP10-F1
#
_entry.id   AF-A0A6N6WP10-F1
#
_cell.length_a   1.000
_cell.length_b   1.000
_cell.length_c   1.000
_cell.angle_alpha   90.00
_cell.angle_beta   90.00
_cell.angle_gamma   90.00
#
_symmetry.space_group_name_H-M   'P 1'
#
loop_
_entity.id
_entity.type
_entity.pdbx_description
1 polymer ?
#
loop_
_entity_poly.entity_id
_entity_poly.type
_entity_poly.pdbx_seq_one_letter_code
_entity_poly.pdbx_strand_id
1 'polypeptide(L)'
;ARILGAGVAGGYNLAYNVAVVPPMKLNPIITRVLFPAFAKIQDDTEKLRVNFYKLLSVVGIINFPALLGLMVVSNNFVPLVFGEKWNSIIPVLQLLCIVGLLRSVGNPIGSLLMAKARVDISFKFNVFKTFLFIPAIVIGGQMAGAIGVTLGFLLVQIINTILSYFVMIKPVLGSSYRQYILSLWLPFYLSLPTLVVSYVLGIVLKGQLALGMLLAVQIAAGVLAFVVM
;
A
#
# COMPACT_ATOMS: atom_id res chain seq x y z
N ALA A 1 -10.48 -11.79 17.39
CA ALA A 1 -11.90 -12.20 17.43
C ALA A 1 -12.59 -11.83 18.75
N ARG A 2 -12.00 -12.16 19.92
CA ARG A 2 -12.66 -11.98 21.23
C ARG A 2 -12.73 -10.53 21.76
N ILE A 3 -11.93 -9.60 21.21
CA ILE A 3 -11.76 -8.23 21.73
C ILE A 3 -12.61 -7.18 20.98
N LEU A 4 -12.98 -7.43 19.72
CA LEU A 4 -13.63 -6.43 18.84
C LEU A 4 -15.10 -6.75 18.52
N GLY A 5 -15.61 -7.93 18.89
CA GLY A 5 -16.92 -8.43 18.44
C GLY A 5 -16.87 -9.00 17.02
N ALA A 6 -17.67 -10.04 16.75
CA ALA A 6 -17.64 -10.78 15.49
C ALA A 6 -17.97 -9.91 14.26
N GLY A 7 -18.89 -8.94 14.41
CA GLY A 7 -19.27 -8.01 13.33
C GLY A 7 -18.12 -7.10 12.91
N VAL A 8 -17.46 -6.42 13.86
CA VAL A 8 -16.34 -5.51 13.58
C VAL A 8 -15.15 -6.25 12.98
N ALA A 9 -14.86 -7.46 13.49
CA ALA A 9 -13.79 -8.30 12.93
C ALA A 9 -14.10 -8.74 11.48
N GLY A 10 -15.36 -9.05 11.17
CA GLY A 10 -15.81 -9.34 9.81
C GLY A 10 -15.64 -8.15 8.88
N GLY A 11 -16.05 -6.96 9.31
CA GLY A 11 -15.91 -5.72 8.55
C GLY A 11 -14.44 -5.36 8.28
N TYR A 12 -13.58 -5.48 9.29
CA TYR A 12 -12.13 -5.32 9.13
C TYR A 12 -11.55 -6.31 8.10
N ASN A 13 -11.99 -7.58 8.14
CA ASN A 13 -11.53 -8.61 7.21
C ASN A 13 -11.94 -8.28 5.76
N LEU A 14 -13.17 -7.79 5.55
CA LEU A 14 -13.61 -7.31 4.24
C LEU A 14 -12.73 -6.15 3.74
N ALA A 15 -12.51 -5.12 4.57
CA ALA A 15 -11.66 -3.99 4.19
C ALA A 15 -10.23 -4.44 3.85
N TYR A 16 -9.65 -5.35 4.65
CA TYR A 16 -8.32 -5.89 4.42
C TYR A 16 -8.23 -6.70 3.11
N ASN A 17 -9.25 -7.49 2.78
CA ASN A 17 -9.29 -8.26 1.53
C ASN A 17 -9.37 -7.38 0.28
N VAL A 18 -9.96 -6.19 0.35
CA VAL A 18 -10.01 -5.29 -0.80
C VAL A 18 -8.73 -4.46 -0.91
N ALA A 19 -8.25 -3.90 0.20
CA ALA A 19 -7.11 -2.98 0.17
C ALA A 19 -5.74 -3.66 0.16
N VAL A 20 -5.57 -4.80 0.84
CA VAL A 20 -4.22 -5.37 1.11
C VAL A 20 -3.96 -6.65 0.33
N VAL A 21 -4.98 -7.49 0.14
CA VAL A 21 -4.80 -8.79 -0.54
C VAL A 21 -4.44 -8.67 -2.02
N PRO A 22 -5.02 -7.79 -2.84
CA PRO A 22 -4.64 -7.69 -4.25
C PRO A 22 -3.16 -7.31 -4.44
N PRO A 23 -2.63 -6.26 -3.75
CA PRO A 23 -1.19 -6.00 -3.75
C PRO A 23 -0.36 -7.18 -3.25
N MET A 24 -0.81 -7.93 -2.23
CA MET A 24 -0.11 -9.11 -1.74
C MET A 24 -0.01 -10.25 -2.77
N LYS A 25 -0.95 -10.34 -3.72
CA LYS A 25 -0.90 -11.35 -4.79
C LYS A 25 -0.11 -10.89 -6.01
N LEU A 26 -0.19 -9.61 -6.36
CA LEU A 26 0.52 -9.05 -7.52
C LEU A 26 2.01 -8.87 -7.26
N ASN A 27 2.39 -8.40 -6.06
CA ASN A 27 3.78 -8.08 -5.76
C ASN A 27 4.75 -9.28 -5.87
N PRO A 28 4.42 -10.50 -5.39
CA PRO A 28 5.27 -11.68 -5.57
C PRO A 28 5.51 -12.07 -7.03
N ILE A 29 4.56 -11.81 -7.91
CA ILE A 29 4.71 -12.08 -9.36
C ILE A 29 5.81 -11.19 -9.89
N ILE A 30 5.72 -9.88 -9.60
CA ILE A 30 6.72 -8.89 -10.00
C ILE A 30 8.09 -9.25 -9.41
N THR A 31 8.17 -9.53 -8.10
CA THR A 31 9.46 -9.77 -7.43
C THR A 31 10.13 -11.09 -7.83
N ARG A 32 9.39 -12.15 -8.18
CA ARG A 32 9.96 -13.43 -8.65
C ARG A 32 10.73 -13.31 -9.96
N VAL A 33 10.27 -12.46 -10.89
CA VAL A 33 10.97 -12.27 -12.17
C VAL A 33 12.24 -11.43 -12.00
N LEU A 34 12.33 -10.66 -10.92
CA LEU A 34 13.34 -9.61 -10.75
C LEU A 34 14.52 -10.05 -9.90
N PHE A 35 14.33 -11.04 -9.02
CA PHE A 35 15.42 -11.62 -8.26
C PHE A 35 16.58 -12.11 -9.17
N PRO A 36 16.34 -12.87 -10.26
CA PRO A 36 17.40 -13.28 -11.18
C PRO A 36 18.10 -12.08 -11.85
N ALA A 37 17.35 -11.02 -12.16
CA ALA A 37 17.91 -9.81 -12.76
C ALA A 37 18.85 -9.09 -11.78
N PHE A 38 18.47 -8.97 -10.50
CA PHE A 38 19.32 -8.40 -9.45
C PHE A 38 20.54 -9.27 -9.15
N ALA A 39 20.41 -10.59 -9.15
CA ALA A 39 21.52 -11.51 -8.94
C ALA A 39 22.60 -11.38 -10.04
N LYS A 40 22.21 -11.14 -11.31
CA LYS A 40 23.16 -10.93 -12.41
C LYS A 40 23.99 -9.66 -12.29
N ILE A 41 23.45 -8.62 -11.64
CA ILE A 41 24.11 -7.32 -11.48
C ILE A 41 24.52 -7.04 -10.02
N GLN A 42 24.56 -8.08 -9.17
CA GLN A 42 24.74 -7.92 -7.73
C GLN A 42 26.06 -7.24 -7.34
N ASP A 43 27.10 -7.43 -8.15
CA ASP A 43 28.44 -6.87 -7.92
C ASP A 43 28.53 -5.39 -8.33
N ASP A 44 27.67 -4.95 -9.24
CA ASP A 44 27.60 -3.56 -9.71
C ASP A 44 26.55 -2.79 -8.89
N THR A 45 27.00 -2.19 -7.78
CA THR A 45 26.12 -1.51 -6.82
C THR A 45 25.38 -0.33 -7.45
N GLU A 46 25.98 0.36 -8.42
CA GLU A 46 25.33 1.49 -9.09
C GLU A 46 24.20 1.01 -10.00
N LYS A 47 24.44 0.00 -10.85
CA LYS A 47 23.38 -0.59 -11.68
C LYS A 47 22.29 -1.22 -10.83
N LEU A 48 22.65 -1.91 -9.75
CA LEU A 48 21.67 -2.52 -8.84
C LEU A 48 20.77 -1.45 -8.21
N ARG A 49 21.35 -0.32 -7.78
CA ARG A 49 20.63 0.82 -7.22
C ARG A 49 19.62 1.42 -8.21
N VAL A 50 20.07 1.73 -9.43
CA VAL A 50 19.21 2.33 -10.46
C VAL A 50 18.04 1.41 -10.80
N ASN A 51 18.31 0.12 -11.01
CA ASN A 51 17.28 -0.86 -11.34
C ASN A 51 16.31 -1.09 -10.17
N PHE A 52 16.80 -1.07 -8.93
CA PHE A 52 15.96 -1.18 -7.74
C PHE A 52 14.98 0.00 -7.59
N TYR A 53 15.43 1.24 -7.76
CA TYR A 53 14.54 2.40 -7.70
C TYR A 53 13.58 2.50 -8.89
N LYS A 54 14.02 2.06 -10.07
CA LYS A 54 13.12 1.92 -11.24
C LYS A 54 12.03 0.91 -10.95
N LEU A 55 12.37 -0.22 -10.32
CA LEU A 55 11.39 -1.20 -9.88
C LEU A 55 10.40 -0.63 -8.86
N LEU A 56 10.89 0.06 -7.83
CA LEU A 56 10.02 0.71 -6.85
C LEU A 56 9.02 1.65 -7.53
N SER A 57 9.48 2.40 -8.54
CA SER A 57 8.64 3.27 -9.35
C SER A 57 7.57 2.48 -10.11
N VAL A 58 7.93 1.38 -10.78
CA VAL A 58 6.97 0.52 -11.52
C VAL A 58 5.91 -0.10 -10.59
N VAL A 59 6.34 -0.64 -9.44
CA VAL A 59 5.41 -1.19 -8.44
C VAL A 59 4.50 -0.09 -7.90
N GLY A 60 5.04 1.11 -7.69
CA GLY A 60 4.29 2.29 -7.30
C GLY A 60 3.25 2.68 -8.34
N ILE A 61 3.63 2.76 -9.62
CA ILE A 61 2.75 3.13 -10.75
C ILE A 61 1.53 2.21 -10.83
N ILE A 62 1.66 0.93 -10.47
CA ILE A 62 0.53 0.00 -10.49
C ILE A 62 -0.32 0.13 -9.21
N ASN A 63 0.31 0.15 -8.03
CA ASN A 63 -0.41 0.07 -6.76
C ASN A 63 -1.00 1.42 -6.30
N PHE A 64 -0.33 2.53 -6.61
CA PHE A 64 -0.75 3.87 -6.18
C PHE A 64 -2.11 4.27 -6.73
N PRO A 65 -2.35 4.28 -8.06
CA PRO A 65 -3.65 4.66 -8.60
C PRO A 65 -4.77 3.71 -8.13
N ALA A 66 -4.49 2.41 -8.02
CA ALA A 66 -5.47 1.44 -7.56
C ALA A 66 -5.92 1.70 -6.11
N LEU A 67 -4.97 1.90 -5.19
CA LEU A 67 -5.26 2.08 -3.77
C LEU A 67 -5.77 3.49 -3.44
N LEU A 68 -5.24 4.52 -4.10
CA LEU A 68 -5.70 5.89 -3.95
C LEU A 68 -7.09 6.09 -4.57
N GLY A 69 -7.33 5.50 -5.74
CA GLY A 69 -8.66 5.44 -6.35
C GLY A 69 -9.66 4.77 -5.43
N LEU A 70 -9.34 3.58 -4.92
CA LEU A 70 -10.17 2.85 -3.95
C LEU A 70 -10.45 3.69 -2.69
N MET A 71 -9.46 4.42 -2.18
CA MET A 71 -9.61 5.29 -1.02
C MET A 71 -10.65 6.41 -1.27
N VAL A 72 -10.63 7.03 -2.46
CA VAL A 72 -11.61 8.08 -2.82
C VAL A 72 -13.00 7.51 -3.01
N VAL A 73 -13.13 6.40 -3.74
CA VAL A 73 -14.43 5.81 -4.05
C VAL A 73 -15.00 4.98 -2.90
N SER A 74 -14.24 4.75 -1.82
CA SER A 74 -14.63 3.93 -0.66
C SER A 74 -16.00 4.27 -0.08
N ASN A 75 -16.36 5.57 -0.03
CA ASN A 75 -17.66 6.03 0.47
C ASN A 75 -18.85 5.50 -0.34
N ASN A 76 -18.66 5.27 -1.64
CA ASN A 76 -19.69 4.71 -2.52
C ASN A 76 -19.52 3.20 -2.68
N PHE A 77 -18.27 2.73 -2.74
CA PHE A 77 -17.91 1.32 -2.94
C PHE A 77 -18.39 0.43 -1.80
N VAL A 78 -18.20 0.86 -0.54
CA VAL A 78 -18.57 0.05 0.62
C VAL A 78 -20.08 -0.22 0.68
N PRO A 79 -20.96 0.80 0.68
CA PRO A 79 -22.40 0.56 0.69
C PRO A 79 -22.89 -0.19 -0.55
N LEU A 80 -22.25 -0.03 -1.71
CA LEU A 80 -22.66 -0.73 -2.94
C LEU A 80 -22.28 -2.22 -2.93
N VAL A 81 -21.04 -2.55 -2.57
CA VAL A 81 -20.52 -3.93 -2.67
C VAL A 81 -20.83 -4.74 -1.41
N PHE A 82 -20.70 -4.12 -0.24
CA PHE A 82 -20.88 -4.82 1.04
C PHE A 82 -22.26 -4.56 1.66
N GLY A 83 -22.92 -3.46 1.30
CA GLY A 83 -24.18 -3.01 1.87
C GLY A 83 -24.00 -1.93 2.94
N GLU A 84 -25.03 -1.10 3.12
CA GLU A 84 -25.00 0.09 4.02
C GLU A 84 -24.67 -0.24 5.48
N LYS A 85 -24.97 -1.47 5.93
CA LYS A 85 -24.61 -1.97 7.27
C LYS A 85 -23.11 -1.93 7.58
N TRP A 86 -22.26 -1.79 6.56
CA TRP A 86 -20.80 -1.72 6.69
C TRP A 86 -20.23 -0.32 6.51
N ASN A 87 -21.06 0.73 6.51
CA ASN A 87 -20.56 2.11 6.39
C ASN A 87 -19.54 2.48 7.49
N SER A 88 -19.64 1.87 8.67
CA SER A 88 -18.67 2.06 9.75
C SER A 88 -17.24 1.58 9.40
N ILE A 89 -17.05 0.77 8.35
CA ILE A 89 -15.72 0.30 7.93
C ILE A 89 -15.02 1.26 6.96
N ILE A 90 -15.73 2.21 6.36
CA ILE A 90 -15.16 3.15 5.38
C ILE A 90 -13.84 3.78 5.87
N PRO A 91 -13.75 4.37 7.08
CA PRO A 91 -12.49 4.94 7.56
C PRO A 91 -11.39 3.88 7.73
N VAL A 92 -11.75 2.65 8.14
CA VAL A 92 -10.81 1.54 8.26
C VAL A 92 -10.26 1.14 6.89
N LEU A 93 -11.13 1.06 5.86
CA LEU A 93 -10.72 0.76 4.49
C LEU A 93 -9.75 1.84 3.96
N GLN A 94 -10.05 3.12 4.19
CA GLN A 94 -9.18 4.22 3.77
C GLN A 94 -7.79 4.15 4.43
N LEU A 95 -7.73 3.91 5.74
CA LEU A 95 -6.46 3.72 6.44
C LEU A 95 -5.70 2.50 5.92
N LEU A 96 -6.39 1.39 5.66
CA LEU A 96 -5.77 0.18 5.10
C LEU A 96 -5.26 0.38 3.66
N CYS A 97 -5.88 1.26 2.87
CA CYS A 97 -5.35 1.63 1.56
C CYS A 97 -3.96 2.30 1.70
N ILE A 98 -3.80 3.21 2.66
CA ILE A 98 -2.50 3.85 2.95
C ILE A 98 -1.48 2.80 3.42
N VAL A 99 -1.89 1.88 4.30
CA VAL A 99 -1.04 0.77 4.71
C VAL A 99 -0.61 -0.09 3.52
N GLY A 100 -1.54 -0.38 2.60
CA GLY A 100 -1.28 -1.12 1.36
C GLY A 100 -0.24 -0.42 0.47
N LEU A 101 -0.29 0.90 0.36
CA LEU A 101 0.69 1.71 -0.40
C LEU A 101 2.08 1.54 0.19
N LEU A 102 2.23 1.79 1.49
CA LEU A 102 3.50 1.68 2.21
C LEU A 102 4.07 0.25 2.14
N ARG A 103 3.20 -0.76 2.20
CA ARG A 103 3.62 -2.16 2.10
C ARG A 103 4.09 -2.53 0.69
N SER A 104 3.46 -1.99 -0.34
CA SER A 104 3.83 -2.24 -1.74
C SER A 104 5.24 -1.75 -2.03
N VAL A 105 5.63 -0.62 -1.45
CA VAL A 105 7.00 -0.07 -1.50
C VAL A 105 8.00 -0.98 -0.77
N GLY A 106 7.61 -1.59 0.34
CA GLY A 106 8.49 -2.48 1.11
C GLY A 106 8.76 -3.84 0.48
N ASN A 107 7.86 -4.34 -0.39
CA ASN A 107 7.95 -5.69 -0.94
C ASN A 107 9.22 -5.97 -1.76
N PRO A 108 9.66 -5.09 -2.67
CA PRO A 108 10.89 -5.32 -3.45
C PRO A 108 12.17 -5.42 -2.62
N ILE A 109 12.20 -4.87 -1.40
CA ILE A 109 13.38 -4.86 -0.53
C ILE A 109 13.82 -6.29 -0.19
N GLY A 110 12.88 -7.22 0.00
CA GLY A 110 13.19 -8.62 0.27
C GLY A 110 14.03 -9.27 -0.84
N SER A 111 13.65 -9.04 -2.10
CA SER A 111 14.39 -9.57 -3.26
C SER A 111 15.78 -8.95 -3.41
N LEU A 112 15.93 -7.66 -3.08
CA LEU A 112 17.23 -7.00 -3.05
C LEU A 112 18.17 -7.64 -2.00
N LEU A 113 17.65 -7.87 -0.78
CA LEU A 113 18.43 -8.49 0.29
C LEU A 113 18.79 -9.94 -0.02
N MET A 114 17.88 -10.70 -0.63
CA MET A 114 18.18 -12.04 -1.12
C MET A 114 19.30 -12.00 -2.17
N ALA A 115 19.24 -11.07 -3.13
CA ALA A 115 20.22 -10.98 -4.21
C ALA A 115 21.62 -10.63 -3.70
N LYS A 116 21.73 -9.95 -2.55
CA LYS A 116 23.01 -9.58 -1.92
C LYS A 116 23.40 -10.51 -0.75
N ALA A 117 22.71 -11.64 -0.59
CA ALA A 117 22.90 -12.59 0.51
C ALA A 117 22.84 -11.95 1.92
N ARG A 118 22.04 -10.89 2.09
CA ARG A 118 21.83 -10.13 3.34
C ARG A 118 20.45 -10.39 3.95
N VAL A 119 19.96 -11.63 3.84
CA VAL A 119 18.65 -12.03 4.39
C VAL A 119 18.64 -11.97 5.92
N ASP A 120 19.82 -12.06 6.55
CA ASP A 120 20.03 -11.87 7.99
C ASP A 120 19.50 -10.52 8.49
N ILE A 121 19.70 -9.45 7.71
CA ILE A 121 19.17 -8.11 8.01
C ILE A 121 17.64 -8.15 7.99
N SER A 122 17.04 -8.79 6.97
CA SER A 122 15.58 -8.91 6.88
C SER A 122 14.99 -9.71 8.02
N PHE A 123 15.66 -10.78 8.45
CA PHE A 123 15.21 -11.61 9.56
C PHE A 123 15.18 -10.83 10.87
N LYS A 124 16.31 -10.18 11.22
CA LYS A 124 16.41 -9.32 12.41
C LYS A 124 15.36 -8.20 12.39
N PHE A 125 15.17 -7.58 11.22
CA PHE A 125 14.18 -6.52 11.05
C PHE A 125 12.73 -7.00 11.20
N ASN A 126 12.39 -8.20 10.71
CA ASN A 126 11.07 -8.78 10.87
C ASN A 126 10.78 -9.16 12.33
N VAL A 127 11.78 -9.65 13.07
CA VAL A 127 11.65 -9.89 14.52
C VAL A 127 11.36 -8.57 15.25
N PHE A 128 12.18 -7.54 15.03
CA PHE A 128 11.94 -6.20 15.59
C PHE A 128 10.56 -5.64 15.23
N LYS A 129 10.15 -5.79 13.96
CA LYS A 129 8.83 -5.40 13.48
C LYS A 129 7.72 -6.07 14.28
N THR A 130 7.83 -7.37 14.55
CA THR A 130 6.84 -8.14 15.30
C THR A 130 6.67 -7.60 16.72
N PHE A 131 7.78 -7.25 17.39
CA PHE A 131 7.75 -6.65 18.72
C PHE A 131 7.13 -5.25 18.76
N LEU A 132 7.24 -4.45 17.71
CA LEU A 132 6.53 -3.17 17.61
C LEU A 132 5.03 -3.35 17.32
N PHE A 133 4.69 -4.38 16.55
CA PHE A 133 3.34 -4.59 16.04
C PHE A 133 2.35 -5.03 17.12
N ILE A 134 2.78 -5.97 17.96
CA ILE A 134 1.96 -6.55 19.04
C ILE A 134 1.44 -5.47 20.01
N PRO A 135 2.27 -4.62 20.64
CA PRO A 135 1.80 -3.59 21.56
C PRO A 135 0.95 -2.52 20.85
N ALA A 136 1.29 -2.15 19.60
CA ALA A 136 0.50 -1.18 18.84
C ALA A 136 -0.93 -1.67 18.60
N ILE A 137 -1.13 -2.96 18.31
CA ILE A 137 -2.47 -3.55 18.17
C ILE A 137 -3.19 -3.60 19.51
N VAL A 138 -2.51 -4.00 20.59
CA VAL A 138 -3.14 -4.14 21.92
C VAL A 138 -3.59 -2.78 22.45
N ILE A 139 -2.72 -1.77 22.41
CA ILE A 139 -3.02 -0.40 22.86
C ILE A 139 -4.09 0.22 21.97
N GLY A 140 -3.93 0.12 20.63
CA GLY A 140 -4.90 0.65 19.69
C GLY A 140 -6.29 0.01 19.82
N GLY A 141 -6.33 -1.30 20.06
CA GLY A 141 -7.58 -2.03 20.27
C GLY A 141 -8.32 -1.65 21.54
N GLN A 142 -7.59 -1.35 22.63
CA GLN A 142 -8.19 -0.92 23.88
C GLN A 142 -8.72 0.52 23.85
N MET A 143 -8.10 1.42 23.08
CA MET A 143 -8.50 2.83 23.04
C MET A 143 -9.70 3.11 22.13
N ALA A 144 -9.73 2.54 20.92
CA ALA A 144 -10.70 2.92 19.89
C ALA A 144 -11.19 1.74 19.04
N GLY A 145 -11.10 0.51 19.57
CA GLY A 145 -11.55 -0.70 18.87
C GLY A 145 -10.84 -0.89 17.52
N ALA A 146 -11.60 -1.15 16.45
CA ALA A 146 -11.00 -1.46 15.14
C ALA A 146 -10.29 -0.26 14.48
N ILE A 147 -10.79 0.96 14.69
CA ILE A 147 -10.14 2.16 14.15
C ILE A 147 -8.78 2.34 14.84
N GLY A 148 -8.74 2.17 16.17
CA GLY A 148 -7.50 2.25 16.93
C GLY A 148 -6.48 1.18 16.55
N VAL A 149 -6.91 -0.07 16.31
CA VAL A 149 -6.03 -1.12 15.76
C VAL A 149 -5.47 -0.71 14.40
N THR A 150 -6.30 -0.14 13.53
CA THR A 150 -5.89 0.25 12.18
C THR A 150 -4.93 1.44 12.21
N LEU A 151 -5.14 2.40 13.10
CA LEU A 151 -4.22 3.53 13.32
C LEU A 151 -2.89 3.06 13.91
N GLY A 152 -2.91 2.15 14.89
CA GLY A 152 -1.69 1.54 15.43
C GLY A 152 -0.92 0.80 14.33
N PHE A 153 -1.62 0.06 13.49
CA PHE A 153 -1.02 -0.61 12.33
C PHE A 153 -0.42 0.39 11.33
N LEU A 154 -1.12 1.46 11.00
CA LEU A 154 -0.62 2.54 10.14
C LEU A 154 0.67 3.15 10.70
N LEU A 155 0.68 3.53 11.98
CA LEU A 155 1.84 4.13 12.63
C LEU A 155 3.05 3.20 12.57
N VAL A 156 2.86 1.92 12.93
CA VAL A 156 3.95 0.92 12.84
C VAL A 156 4.42 0.76 11.39
N GLN A 157 3.52 0.80 10.41
CA GLN A 157 3.89 0.69 9.01
C GLN A 157 4.66 1.92 8.49
N ILE A 158 4.33 3.13 8.95
CA ILE A 158 5.10 4.35 8.66
C ILE A 158 6.51 4.22 9.22
N ILE A 159 6.64 3.87 10.51
CA ILE A 159 7.92 3.64 11.18
C ILE A 159 8.72 2.57 10.44
N ASN A 160 8.08 1.48 10.03
CA ASN A 160 8.70 0.39 9.29
C ASN A 160 9.23 0.84 7.93
N THR A 161 8.47 1.67 7.21
CA THR A 161 8.89 2.19 5.90
C THR A 161 10.13 3.07 6.03
N ILE A 162 10.18 3.95 7.03
CA ILE A 162 11.33 4.79 7.31
C ILE A 162 12.55 3.94 7.68
N LEU A 163 12.39 3.05 8.67
CA LEU A 163 13.48 2.18 9.14
C LEU A 163 13.99 1.24 8.05
N SER A 164 13.12 0.74 7.16
CA SER A 164 13.51 -0.16 6.07
C SER A 164 14.53 0.50 5.13
N TYR A 165 14.40 1.81 4.89
CA TYR A 165 15.39 2.53 4.11
C TYR A 165 16.74 2.58 4.83
N PHE A 166 16.76 2.96 6.12
CA PHE A 166 18.01 3.12 6.87
C PHE A 166 18.72 1.80 7.17
N VAL A 167 17.97 0.74 7.47
CA VAL A 167 18.51 -0.54 7.95
C VAL A 167 18.70 -1.54 6.82
N MET A 168 17.85 -1.54 5.79
CA MET A 168 17.89 -2.56 4.72
C MET A 168 18.46 -2.02 3.41
N ILE A 169 18.02 -0.84 2.97
CA ILE A 169 18.38 -0.29 1.65
C ILE A 169 19.76 0.39 1.70
N LYS A 170 19.97 1.32 2.64
CA LYS A 170 21.19 2.13 2.75
C LYS A 170 22.48 1.29 2.90
N PRO A 171 22.53 0.20 3.71
CA PRO A 171 23.74 -0.59 3.85
C PRO A 171 24.10 -1.40 2.59
N VAL A 172 23.12 -1.67 1.73
CA VAL A 172 23.29 -2.54 0.55
C VAL A 172 23.53 -1.73 -0.72
N LEU A 173 22.87 -0.58 -0.84
CA LEU A 173 22.93 0.28 -2.04
C LEU A 173 23.68 1.60 -1.81
N GLY A 174 24.12 1.90 -0.58
CA GLY A 174 24.70 3.19 -0.21
C GLY A 174 23.66 4.29 0.04
N SER A 175 24.11 5.50 0.35
CA SER A 175 23.23 6.65 0.57
C SER A 175 22.64 7.15 -0.75
N SER A 176 21.33 6.99 -0.94
CA SER A 176 20.62 7.45 -2.14
C SER A 176 19.19 7.89 -1.83
N TYR A 177 19.08 8.75 -0.81
CA TYR A 177 17.79 9.20 -0.28
C TYR A 177 16.97 9.95 -1.32
N ARG A 178 17.63 10.78 -2.15
CA ARG A 178 16.98 11.52 -3.23
C ARG A 178 16.35 10.59 -4.26
N GLN A 179 17.03 9.51 -4.65
CA GLN A 179 16.50 8.55 -5.63
C GLN A 179 15.34 7.74 -5.03
N TYR A 180 15.43 7.38 -3.74
CA TYR A 180 14.34 6.73 -3.03
C TYR A 180 13.09 7.61 -2.97
N ILE A 181 13.21 8.87 -2.54
CA ILE A 181 12.06 9.80 -2.54
C ILE A 181 11.51 9.98 -3.95
N LEU A 182 12.36 10.23 -4.95
CA LEU A 182 11.90 10.41 -6.33
C LEU A 182 11.13 9.18 -6.85
N SER A 183 11.57 7.97 -6.50
CA SER A 183 10.88 6.74 -6.88
C SER A 183 9.50 6.57 -6.23
N LEU A 184 9.25 7.24 -5.11
CA LEU A 184 7.95 7.29 -4.44
C LEU A 184 7.11 8.48 -4.90
N TRP A 185 7.76 9.59 -5.22
CA TRP A 185 7.12 10.82 -5.65
C TRP A 185 6.56 10.69 -7.06
N LEU A 186 7.27 10.01 -7.97
CA LEU A 186 6.82 9.76 -9.34
C LEU A 186 5.43 9.07 -9.39
N PRO A 187 5.22 7.89 -8.79
CA PRO A 187 3.91 7.23 -8.81
C PRO A 187 2.83 8.00 -8.04
N PHE A 188 3.21 8.74 -6.99
CA PHE A 188 2.28 9.62 -6.28
C PHE A 188 1.80 10.76 -7.19
N TYR A 189 2.72 11.42 -7.89
CA TYR A 189 2.39 12.51 -8.80
C TYR A 189 1.53 12.02 -9.97
N LEU A 190 1.86 10.88 -10.57
CA LEU A 190 1.08 10.28 -11.66
C LEU A 190 -0.33 9.85 -11.23
N SER A 191 -0.54 9.58 -9.94
CA SER A 191 -1.87 9.24 -9.41
C SER A 191 -2.68 10.45 -8.95
N LEU A 192 -2.09 11.66 -8.84
CA LEU A 192 -2.83 12.85 -8.43
C LEU A 192 -3.99 13.21 -9.39
N PRO A 193 -3.82 13.24 -10.71
CA PRO A 193 -4.94 13.55 -11.61
C PRO A 193 -6.03 12.48 -11.58
N THR A 194 -5.67 11.20 -11.40
CA THR A 194 -6.66 10.12 -11.23
C THR A 194 -7.51 10.32 -9.97
N LEU A 195 -6.90 10.80 -8.89
CA LEU A 195 -7.58 11.17 -7.65
C LEU A 195 -8.51 12.36 -7.87
N VAL A 196 -8.01 13.44 -8.49
CA VAL A 196 -8.76 14.67 -8.73
C VAL A 196 -9.97 14.40 -9.64
N VAL A 197 -9.78 13.72 -10.76
CA VAL A 197 -10.85 13.39 -11.70
C VAL A 197 -11.91 12.50 -11.02
N SER A 198 -11.49 11.46 -10.30
CA SER A 198 -12.44 10.56 -9.62
C SER A 198 -13.23 11.28 -8.51
N TYR A 199 -12.58 12.19 -7.78
CA TYR A 199 -13.20 12.96 -6.71
C TYR A 199 -14.18 14.02 -7.26
N VAL A 200 -13.78 14.77 -8.29
CA VAL A 200 -14.62 15.78 -8.94
C VAL A 200 -15.84 15.13 -9.58
N LEU A 201 -15.67 14.03 -10.32
CA LEU A 201 -16.80 13.26 -10.86
C LEU A 201 -17.71 12.74 -9.75
N GLY A 202 -17.14 12.34 -8.62
CA GLY A 202 -17.90 11.91 -7.45
C GLY A 202 -18.76 12.99 -6.81
N ILE A 203 -18.37 14.26 -6.91
CA ILE A 203 -19.16 15.40 -6.43
C ILE A 203 -20.20 15.80 -7.48
N VAL A 204 -19.80 15.92 -8.74
CA VAL A 204 -20.64 16.42 -9.83
C VAL A 204 -21.79 15.45 -10.16
N LEU A 205 -21.53 14.14 -10.13
CA LEU A 205 -22.52 13.11 -10.47
C LEU A 205 -23.31 12.61 -9.25
N LYS A 206 -23.05 13.16 -8.06
CA LYS A 206 -23.73 12.74 -6.82
C LYS A 206 -25.22 13.09 -6.91
N GLY A 207 -26.06 12.05 -7.01
CA GLY A 207 -27.52 12.19 -7.10
C GLY A 207 -28.10 12.19 -8.51
N GLN A 208 -27.27 12.15 -9.57
CA GLN A 208 -27.75 12.06 -10.96
C GLN A 208 -27.75 10.62 -11.52
N LEU A 209 -26.92 9.73 -10.97
CA LEU A 209 -26.77 8.36 -11.44
C LEU A 209 -26.93 7.35 -10.30
N ALA A 210 -27.36 6.14 -10.64
CA ALA A 210 -27.31 5.00 -9.71
C ALA A 210 -25.87 4.76 -9.25
N LEU A 211 -25.69 4.44 -7.96
CA LEU A 211 -24.38 4.30 -7.31
C LEU A 211 -23.40 3.39 -8.09
N GLY A 212 -23.91 2.33 -8.74
CA GLY A 212 -23.08 1.40 -9.51
C GLY A 212 -22.54 2.00 -10.80
N MET A 213 -23.36 2.81 -11.48
CA MET A 213 -22.96 3.49 -12.71
C MET A 213 -21.98 4.63 -12.41
N LEU A 214 -22.16 5.33 -11.28
CA LEU A 214 -21.23 6.35 -10.79
C LEU A 214 -19.85 5.73 -10.50
N LEU A 215 -19.80 4.59 -9.80
CA LEU A 215 -18.54 3.88 -9.54
C LEU A 215 -17.85 3.41 -10.82
N ALA A 216 -18.59 2.84 -11.78
CA ALA A 216 -18.03 2.41 -13.06
C ALA A 216 -17.41 3.59 -13.82
N VAL A 217 -18.09 4.74 -13.85
CA VAL A 217 -17.58 5.97 -14.48
C VAL A 217 -16.36 6.52 -13.74
N GLN A 218 -16.35 6.51 -12.40
CA GLN A 218 -15.19 6.94 -11.62
C GLN A 218 -13.95 6.07 -11.89
N ILE A 219 -14.12 4.74 -11.91
CA ILE A 219 -13.02 3.81 -12.18
C ILE A 219 -12.55 3.97 -13.62
N ALA A 220 -13.45 4.00 -14.60
CA ALA A 220 -13.10 4.16 -16.01
C ALA A 220 -12.39 5.50 -16.28
N ALA A 221 -12.91 6.61 -15.74
CA ALA A 221 -12.28 7.92 -15.89
C ALA A 221 -10.93 8.01 -15.16
N GLY A 222 -10.81 7.39 -13.99
CA GLY A 222 -9.54 7.30 -13.26
C GLY A 222 -8.48 6.52 -14.02
N VAL A 223 -8.85 5.38 -14.62
CA VAL A 223 -7.95 4.57 -15.46
C VAL A 223 -7.57 5.33 -16.73
N LEU A 224 -8.51 5.98 -17.40
CA LEU A 224 -8.23 6.78 -18.60
C LEU A 224 -7.31 7.96 -18.29
N ALA A 225 -7.55 8.69 -17.21
CA ALA A 225 -6.67 9.78 -16.78
C ALA A 225 -5.25 9.29 -16.47
N PHE A 226 -5.11 8.06 -15.96
CA PHE A 226 -3.80 7.46 -15.71
C PHE A 226 -3.06 7.10 -16.99
N VAL A 227 -3.75 6.54 -17.98
CA VAL A 227 -3.15 6.09 -19.25
C VAL A 227 -2.76 7.27 -20.16
N VAL A 228 -3.42 8.42 -20.01
CA VAL A 228 -3.18 9.62 -20.84
C VAL A 228 -1.95 10.43 -20.37
N MET A 229 -1.46 10.22 -19.15
CA MET A 229 -0.23 10.84 -18.62
C MET A 229 1.03 10.01 -18.89
#